data_AF-A0A7W7RNU6-F1
#
_entry.id   AF-A0A7W7RNU6-F1
#
_cell.length_a   1.000
_cell.length_b   1.000
_cell.length_c   1.000
_cell.angle_alpha   90.00
_cell.angle_beta   90.00
_cell.angle_gamma   90.00
#
_symmetry.space_group_name_H-M   'P 1'
#
loop_
_entity.id
_entity.type
_entity.pdbx_description
1 polymer ?
#
loop_
_entity_poly.entity_id
_entity_poly.type
_entity_poly.pdbx_seq_one_letter_code
_entity_poly.pdbx_strand_id
1 'polypeptide(L)'
;MTAADTEQPRGQMRVLNHHIVTGAVSAVGALLVVTDAADWQEGVVLAAGLAAAVFALTRWTEGRAPLWSLPYLVVTAAVWVAGVLVFDGATASYPLAIVGAILVHDLPRHRRATAVGLVAGALAVVAVRLVLAPEDAPRVLFEYVVVAGIVGGSAAILPTLDRGVSALATQLEESREREAELAVVRERMRFASELHDIQGHTLHVVKLKIALARKLLHTDTERADEELREVYALVGDTIAQTKDLAYAKRRLNLSAELENAKNLLEAAGSRVRVDREGEVDERVDEMLGQILRETTTNILRHAQARQVHITLSETGIAVDNDGAPDAAATELRGLAILQQRVAYNGGELTVEQQNGRFRTAAVFPQADPDTARSAAAQERDR
;
A
#
# COMPACT_ATOMS: atom_id res chain seq x y z
N MET A 1 -0.30 6.54 -1.02
CA MET A 1 0.06 5.11 -0.99
C MET A 1 1.55 5.02 -0.72
N THR A 2 1.89 5.09 0.56
CA THR A 2 3.26 5.01 1.06
C THR A 2 3.71 3.55 0.99
N ALA A 3 5.01 3.32 0.82
CA ALA A 3 5.65 2.00 0.72
C ALA A 3 5.41 1.07 1.94
N ALA A 4 4.62 1.50 2.94
CA ALA A 4 4.23 0.72 4.10
C ALA A 4 3.08 -0.27 3.83
N ASP A 5 2.21 0.00 2.83
CA ASP A 5 1.06 -0.89 2.53
C ASP A 5 1.42 -2.10 1.67
N THR A 6 2.57 -2.08 0.98
CA THR A 6 3.04 -3.21 0.16
C THR A 6 3.79 -4.28 0.97
N GLU A 7 4.25 -3.97 2.19
CA GLU A 7 4.89 -4.95 3.08
C GLU A 7 3.89 -5.85 3.83
N GLN A 8 2.68 -5.36 4.13
CA GLN A 8 1.64 -6.12 4.86
C GLN A 8 1.22 -7.45 4.19
N PRO A 9 0.91 -7.52 2.86
CA PRO A 9 0.46 -8.76 2.24
C PRO A 9 1.57 -9.83 2.17
N ARG A 10 2.84 -9.40 2.01
CA ARG A 10 4.01 -10.30 2.01
C ARG A 10 4.23 -10.95 3.38
N GLY A 11 4.07 -10.17 4.45
CA GLY A 11 4.15 -10.67 5.82
C GLY A 11 3.06 -11.70 6.13
N GLN A 12 1.81 -11.42 5.76
CA GLN A 12 0.67 -12.31 6.03
C GLN A 12 0.75 -13.64 5.27
N MET A 13 1.10 -13.64 3.98
CA MET A 13 1.29 -14.90 3.23
C MET A 13 2.44 -15.74 3.78
N ARG A 14 3.52 -15.09 4.23
CA ARG A 14 4.66 -15.78 4.84
C ARG A 14 4.30 -16.42 6.19
N VAL A 15 3.50 -15.74 7.02
CA VAL A 15 2.99 -16.25 8.30
C VAL A 15 2.00 -17.40 8.09
N LEU A 16 1.08 -17.27 7.13
CA LEU A 16 0.12 -18.33 6.81
C LEU A 16 0.82 -19.59 6.27
N ASN A 17 1.76 -19.41 5.33
CA ASN A 17 2.58 -20.51 4.81
C ASN A 17 3.41 -21.16 5.92
N HIS A 18 3.96 -20.36 6.84
CA HIS A 18 4.70 -20.86 8.01
C HIS A 18 3.85 -21.78 8.90
N HIS A 19 2.63 -21.39 9.25
CA HIS A 19 1.75 -22.21 10.08
C HIS A 19 1.30 -23.49 9.38
N ILE A 20 1.00 -23.42 8.08
CA ILE A 20 0.60 -24.60 7.29
C ILE A 20 1.76 -25.60 7.21
N VAL A 21 2.96 -25.15 6.85
CA VAL A 21 4.12 -26.03 6.70
C VAL A 21 4.54 -26.62 8.04
N THR A 22 4.65 -25.79 9.09
CA THR A 22 5.02 -26.26 10.43
C THR A 22 3.98 -27.22 11.02
N GLY A 23 2.69 -26.92 10.81
CA GLY A 23 1.58 -27.78 11.23
C GLY A 23 1.60 -29.14 10.52
N ALA A 24 1.76 -29.17 9.20
CA ALA A 24 1.84 -30.40 8.43
C ALA A 24 3.05 -31.25 8.83
N VAL A 25 4.23 -30.64 8.96
CA VAL A 25 5.46 -31.32 9.38
C VAL A 25 5.33 -31.92 10.78
N SER A 26 4.71 -31.17 11.70
CA SER A 26 4.48 -31.63 13.08
C SER A 26 3.47 -32.76 13.14
N ALA A 27 2.38 -32.69 12.37
CA ALA A 27 1.35 -33.73 12.33
C ALA A 27 1.88 -35.05 11.77
N VAL A 28 2.63 -35.02 10.67
CA VAL A 28 3.27 -36.21 10.10
C VAL A 28 4.30 -36.78 11.07
N GLY A 29 5.14 -35.92 11.67
CA GLY A 29 6.13 -36.37 12.64
C GLY A 29 5.50 -37.01 13.89
N ALA A 30 4.43 -36.42 14.43
CA ALA A 30 3.72 -36.97 15.57
C ALA A 30 3.06 -38.32 15.25
N LEU A 31 2.50 -38.47 14.05
CA LEU A 31 1.97 -39.75 13.58
C LEU A 31 3.08 -40.81 13.54
N LEU A 32 4.24 -40.48 12.95
CA LEU A 32 5.39 -41.41 12.88
C LEU A 32 5.87 -41.84 14.27
N VAL A 33 5.98 -40.90 15.22
CA VAL A 33 6.36 -41.22 16.62
C VAL A 33 5.37 -42.20 17.26
N VAL A 34 4.07 -42.01 17.03
CA VAL A 34 3.02 -42.86 17.61
C VAL A 34 2.98 -44.24 16.97
N THR A 35 3.25 -44.35 15.67
CA THR A 35 3.19 -45.63 14.96
C THR A 35 4.44 -46.49 15.13
N ASP A 36 5.61 -45.86 15.33
CA ASP A 36 6.91 -46.55 15.28
C ASP A 36 7.52 -46.82 16.66
N ALA A 37 7.07 -46.12 17.71
CA ALA A 37 7.58 -46.36 19.06
C ALA A 37 7.07 -47.69 19.64
N ALA A 38 7.97 -48.65 19.87
CA ALA A 38 7.64 -49.91 20.51
C ALA A 38 7.52 -49.74 22.04
N ASP A 39 8.35 -48.87 22.61
CA ASP A 39 8.39 -48.55 24.05
C ASP A 39 8.41 -47.04 24.32
N TRP A 40 8.09 -46.65 25.55
CA TRP A 40 8.06 -45.22 25.96
C TRP A 40 9.42 -44.53 25.81
N GLN A 41 10.53 -45.28 25.94
CA GLN A 41 11.89 -44.73 25.78
C GLN A 41 12.15 -44.32 24.33
N GLU A 42 11.74 -45.15 23.37
CA GLU A 42 11.86 -44.87 21.95
C GLU A 42 11.01 -43.67 21.55
N GLY A 43 9.78 -43.63 22.07
CA GLY A 43 8.87 -42.49 21.87
C GLY A 43 9.48 -41.16 22.33
N VAL A 44 10.20 -41.15 23.46
CA VAL A 44 10.90 -39.95 23.96
C VAL A 44 12.03 -39.52 23.01
N VAL A 45 12.81 -40.48 22.49
CA VAL A 45 13.92 -40.18 21.56
C VAL A 45 13.41 -39.64 20.24
N LEU A 46 12.37 -40.27 19.65
CA LEU A 46 11.77 -39.80 18.40
C LEU A 46 11.09 -38.43 18.57
N ALA A 47 10.39 -38.21 19.70
CA ALA A 47 9.79 -36.93 20.02
C ALA A 47 10.83 -35.81 20.19
N ALA A 48 12.00 -36.10 20.78
CA ALA A 48 13.10 -35.15 20.90
C ALA A 48 13.66 -34.76 19.52
N GLY A 49 13.81 -35.72 18.61
CA GLY A 49 14.19 -35.46 17.22
C GLY A 49 13.17 -34.58 16.51
N LEU A 50 11.88 -34.92 16.61
CA LEU A 50 10.79 -34.13 16.03
C LEU A 50 10.78 -32.70 16.57
N ALA A 51 10.90 -32.52 17.89
CA ALA A 51 10.97 -31.20 18.50
C ALA A 51 12.15 -30.39 17.93
N ALA A 52 13.34 -30.99 17.81
CA ALA A 52 14.50 -30.34 17.21
C ALA A 52 14.25 -29.90 15.75
N ALA A 53 13.61 -30.74 14.94
CA ALA A 53 13.26 -30.39 13.56
C ALA A 53 12.22 -29.28 13.46
N VAL A 54 11.17 -29.31 14.30
CA VAL A 54 10.15 -28.25 14.36
C VAL A 54 10.75 -26.93 14.83
N PHE A 55 11.64 -26.96 15.84
CA PHE A 55 12.39 -25.78 16.26
C PHE A 55 13.32 -25.26 15.14
N ALA A 56 14.03 -26.13 14.44
CA ALA A 56 14.86 -25.70 13.30
C ALA A 56 14.01 -25.03 12.21
N LEU A 57 12.85 -25.60 11.89
CA LEU A 57 11.92 -25.08 10.89
C LEU A 57 11.35 -23.72 11.29
N THR A 58 10.92 -23.53 12.54
CA THR A 58 10.43 -22.23 13.02
C THR A 58 11.52 -21.16 12.99
N ARG A 59 12.72 -21.51 13.45
CA ARG A 59 13.88 -20.60 13.41
C ARG A 59 14.28 -20.23 11.98
N TRP A 60 14.21 -21.17 11.05
CA TRP A 60 14.47 -20.95 9.63
C TRP A 60 13.46 -19.97 9.02
N THR A 61 12.17 -20.16 9.28
CA THR A 61 11.12 -19.27 8.77
C THR A 61 11.20 -17.86 9.35
N GLU A 62 11.69 -17.70 10.58
CA GLU A 62 11.99 -16.40 11.21
C GLU A 62 13.23 -15.71 10.60
N GLY A 63 13.90 -16.30 9.61
CA GLY A 63 15.03 -15.70 8.91
C GLY A 63 16.34 -15.68 9.71
N ARG A 64 16.47 -16.54 10.73
CA ARG A 64 17.71 -16.62 11.52
C ARG A 64 18.81 -17.37 10.77
N ALA A 65 20.06 -16.96 10.99
CA ALA A 65 21.23 -17.43 10.25
C ALA A 65 21.45 -18.95 10.31
N PRO A 66 22.05 -19.56 9.26
CA PRO A 66 22.22 -21.01 9.12
C PRO A 66 23.06 -21.65 10.23
N LEU A 67 23.94 -20.90 10.90
CA LEU A 67 24.77 -21.38 12.02
C LEU A 67 23.94 -21.91 13.20
N TRP A 68 22.70 -21.43 13.35
CA TRP A 68 21.79 -21.89 14.39
C TRP A 68 21.14 -23.25 14.06
N SER A 69 21.23 -23.74 12.82
CA SER A 69 20.71 -25.05 12.42
C SER A 69 21.64 -26.23 12.79
N LEU A 70 22.94 -25.96 13.01
CA LEU A 70 23.95 -26.95 13.37
C LEU A 70 23.64 -27.77 14.64
N PRO A 71 23.25 -27.18 15.78
CA PRO A 71 22.90 -27.98 16.97
C PRO A 71 21.70 -28.89 16.72
N TYR A 72 20.70 -28.44 15.96
CA TYR A 72 19.55 -29.26 15.60
C TYR A 72 19.94 -30.39 14.63
N LEU A 73 20.91 -30.16 13.74
CA LEU A 73 21.47 -31.20 12.90
C LEU A 73 22.15 -32.29 13.73
N VAL A 74 22.95 -31.92 14.73
CA VAL A 74 23.62 -32.88 15.60
C VAL A 74 22.61 -33.73 16.37
N VAL A 75 21.56 -33.10 16.92
CA VAL A 75 20.49 -33.81 17.66
C VAL A 75 19.74 -34.76 16.73
N THR A 76 19.29 -34.29 15.56
CA THR A 76 18.53 -35.13 14.61
C THR A 76 19.39 -36.23 14.00
N ALA A 77 20.69 -36.00 13.79
CA ALA A 77 21.63 -37.02 13.35
C ALA A 77 21.85 -38.09 14.42
N ALA A 78 21.97 -37.70 15.70
CA ALA A 78 22.10 -38.64 16.81
C ALA A 78 20.84 -39.49 16.99
N VAL A 79 19.65 -38.88 16.91
CA VAL A 79 18.35 -39.58 16.94
C VAL A 79 18.27 -40.58 15.80
N TRP A 80 18.69 -40.19 14.58
CA TRP A 80 18.67 -41.09 13.44
C TRP A 80 19.64 -42.27 13.61
N VAL A 81 20.88 -42.03 14.05
CA VAL A 81 21.86 -43.09 14.34
C VAL A 81 21.33 -44.06 15.39
N ALA A 82 20.71 -43.56 16.46
CA ALA A 82 20.08 -44.39 17.48
C ALA A 82 18.90 -45.19 16.91
N GLY A 83 18.05 -44.57 16.09
CA GLY A 83 16.97 -45.22 15.38
C GLY A 83 17.44 -46.40 14.52
N VAL A 84 18.51 -46.20 13.75
CA VAL A 84 19.04 -47.24 12.85
C VAL A 84 19.75 -48.36 13.60
N LEU A 85 20.54 -48.04 14.61
CA LEU A 85 21.43 -49.01 15.27
C LEU A 85 20.81 -49.68 16.49
N VAL A 86 19.82 -49.08 17.14
CA VAL A 86 19.26 -49.53 18.43
C VAL A 86 17.80 -49.94 18.31
N PHE A 87 16.97 -49.13 17.63
CA PHE A 87 15.50 -49.27 17.68
C PHE A 87 14.88 -49.89 16.40
N ASP A 88 15.68 -50.18 15.38
CA ASP A 88 15.23 -50.65 14.04
C ASP A 88 14.13 -49.77 13.41
N GLY A 89 14.10 -48.46 13.74
CA GLY A 89 13.06 -47.53 13.31
C GLY A 89 13.51 -46.65 12.16
N ALA A 90 13.12 -46.98 10.92
CA ALA A 90 13.50 -46.19 9.74
C ALA A 90 12.89 -44.78 9.73
N THR A 91 11.82 -44.54 10.48
CA THR A 91 11.15 -43.25 10.59
C THR A 91 12.00 -42.20 11.34
N ALA A 92 13.02 -42.63 12.09
CA ALA A 92 13.97 -41.76 12.76
C ALA A 92 14.75 -40.84 11.79
N SER A 93 14.70 -41.13 10.48
CA SER A 93 15.29 -40.29 9.42
C SER A 93 14.50 -39.00 9.16
N TYR A 94 13.22 -38.94 9.57
CA TYR A 94 12.31 -37.84 9.28
C TYR A 94 12.80 -36.48 9.81
N PRO A 95 13.19 -36.34 11.10
CA PRO A 95 13.73 -35.08 11.60
C PRO A 95 15.02 -34.64 10.91
N LEU A 96 15.92 -35.59 10.61
CA LEU A 96 17.21 -35.31 9.97
C LEU A 96 17.03 -34.80 8.54
N ALA A 97 16.06 -35.35 7.80
CA ALA A 97 15.77 -34.91 6.44
C ALA A 97 15.23 -33.47 6.38
N ILE A 98 14.40 -33.07 7.34
CA ILE A 98 13.89 -31.70 7.45
C ILE A 98 15.05 -30.72 7.69
N VAL A 99 15.87 -30.99 8.72
CA VAL A 99 17.00 -30.11 9.06
C VAL A 99 18.06 -30.12 7.95
N GLY A 100 18.30 -31.27 7.34
CA GLY A 100 19.21 -31.43 6.20
C GLY A 100 18.76 -30.61 4.98
N ALA A 101 17.46 -30.62 4.65
CA ALA A 101 16.92 -29.83 3.55
C ALA A 101 17.05 -28.32 3.80
N ILE A 102 16.81 -27.86 5.03
CA ILE A 102 17.04 -26.47 5.46
C ILE A 102 18.52 -26.08 5.26
N LEU A 103 19.45 -26.92 5.72
CA LEU A 103 20.89 -26.65 5.63
C LEU A 103 21.40 -26.61 4.18
N VAL A 104 20.91 -27.52 3.34
CA VAL A 104 21.21 -27.56 1.90
C VAL A 104 20.67 -26.31 1.20
N HIS A 105 19.51 -25.81 1.63
CA HIS A 105 18.93 -24.58 1.09
C HIS A 105 19.76 -23.34 1.44
N ASP A 106 20.15 -23.18 2.71
CA ASP A 106 20.77 -21.94 3.21
C ASP A 106 22.26 -21.80 2.90
N LEU A 107 22.92 -22.86 2.42
CA LEU A 107 24.34 -22.87 2.02
C LEU A 107 24.52 -22.92 0.50
N PRO A 108 24.15 -21.88 -0.28
CA PRO A 108 24.17 -21.94 -1.75
C PRO A 108 25.57 -22.20 -2.32
N ARG A 109 26.64 -21.72 -1.67
CA ARG A 109 28.04 -21.95 -2.09
C ARG A 109 28.53 -23.38 -1.86
N HIS A 110 27.98 -24.07 -0.86
CA HIS A 110 28.41 -25.43 -0.49
C HIS A 110 27.30 -26.47 -0.66
N ARG A 111 26.18 -26.11 -1.31
CA ARG A 111 24.97 -26.94 -1.44
C ARG A 111 25.27 -28.38 -1.85
N ARG A 112 26.11 -28.54 -2.88
CA ARG A 112 26.52 -29.87 -3.38
C ARG A 112 27.34 -30.63 -2.34
N ALA A 113 28.29 -29.97 -1.69
CA ALA A 113 29.14 -30.60 -0.67
C ALA A 113 28.32 -31.02 0.56
N THR A 114 27.40 -30.16 1.04
CA THR A 114 26.50 -30.47 2.15
C THR A 114 25.56 -31.62 1.81
N ALA A 115 24.94 -31.60 0.62
CA ALA A 115 24.05 -32.69 0.20
C ALA A 115 24.80 -34.02 0.07
N VAL A 116 25.99 -34.01 -0.56
CA VAL A 116 26.84 -35.20 -0.68
C VAL A 116 27.29 -35.69 0.70
N GLY A 117 27.65 -34.79 1.62
CA GLY A 117 28.05 -35.14 2.99
C GLY A 117 26.93 -35.80 3.78
N LEU A 118 25.70 -35.27 3.71
CA LEU A 118 24.52 -35.86 4.36
C LEU A 118 24.20 -37.25 3.79
N VAL A 119 24.24 -37.40 2.47
CA VAL A 119 24.01 -38.70 1.83
C VAL A 119 25.11 -39.70 2.17
N ALA A 120 26.38 -39.28 2.16
CA ALA A 120 27.51 -40.15 2.51
C ALA A 120 27.45 -40.59 3.98
N GLY A 121 27.14 -39.66 4.89
CA GLY A 121 26.90 -39.98 6.30
C GLY A 121 25.73 -40.94 6.48
N ALA A 122 24.67 -40.75 5.69
CA ALA A 122 23.53 -41.65 5.73
C ALA A 122 23.89 -43.08 5.26
N LEU A 123 24.59 -43.18 4.14
CA LEU A 123 25.06 -44.47 3.63
C LEU A 123 26.01 -45.17 4.61
N ALA A 124 26.85 -44.42 5.33
CA ALA A 124 27.78 -44.98 6.31
C ALA A 124 27.06 -45.66 7.49
N VAL A 125 26.01 -45.04 8.04
CA VAL A 125 25.25 -45.62 9.16
C VAL A 125 24.47 -46.86 8.71
N VAL A 126 23.88 -46.83 7.51
CA VAL A 126 23.22 -48.01 6.92
C VAL A 126 24.23 -49.13 6.67
N ALA A 127 25.44 -48.82 6.20
CA ALA A 127 26.49 -49.81 6.02
C ALA A 127 26.91 -50.46 7.34
N VAL A 128 27.00 -49.69 8.43
CA VAL A 128 27.25 -50.25 9.78
C VAL A 128 26.14 -51.21 10.20
N ARG A 129 24.86 -50.85 9.98
CA ARG A 129 23.72 -51.74 10.29
C ARG A 129 23.78 -53.06 9.51
N LEU A 130 24.13 -53.01 8.23
CA LEU A 130 24.28 -54.20 7.38
C LEU A 130 25.42 -55.13 7.82
N VAL A 131 26.50 -54.58 8.38
CA VAL A 131 27.60 -55.38 8.95
C VAL A 131 27.19 -56.06 10.25
N LEU A 132 26.37 -55.37 11.07
CA LEU A 132 25.90 -55.88 12.37
C LEU A 132 24.78 -56.93 12.24
N ALA A 133 23.95 -56.86 11.20
CA ALA A 133 22.81 -57.75 10.97
C ALA A 133 22.69 -58.12 9.47
N PRO A 134 23.58 -58.98 8.94
CA PRO A 134 23.63 -59.31 7.52
C PRO A 134 22.41 -60.10 7.03
N GLU A 135 21.76 -60.89 7.89
CA GLU A 135 20.53 -61.63 7.57
C GLU A 135 19.35 -60.72 7.17
N ASP A 136 19.33 -59.47 7.63
CA ASP A 136 18.26 -58.50 7.39
C ASP A 136 18.53 -57.59 6.17
N ALA A 137 19.61 -57.83 5.42
CA ALA A 137 20.07 -56.97 4.34
C ALA A 137 19.00 -56.52 3.33
N PRO A 138 18.14 -57.40 2.78
CA PRO A 138 17.10 -56.97 1.83
C PRO A 138 16.01 -56.11 2.48
N ARG A 139 15.66 -56.36 3.76
CA ARG A 139 14.68 -55.56 4.51
C ARG A 139 15.24 -54.16 4.77
N VAL A 140 16.44 -54.10 5.35
CA VAL A 140 17.15 -52.85 5.67
C VAL A 140 17.34 -52.01 4.41
N LEU A 141 17.82 -52.59 3.31
CA LEU A 141 18.02 -51.83 2.08
C LEU A 141 16.71 -51.27 1.53
N PHE A 142 15.63 -52.05 1.53
CA PHE A 142 14.33 -51.59 1.05
C PHE A 142 13.77 -50.46 1.93
N GLU A 143 13.76 -50.65 3.24
CA GLU A 143 13.19 -49.71 4.20
C GLU A 143 13.92 -48.37 4.20
N TYR A 144 15.26 -48.39 4.27
CA TYR A 144 16.05 -47.16 4.30
C TYR A 144 16.11 -46.44 2.96
N VAL A 145 16.14 -47.14 1.82
CA VAL A 145 16.14 -46.49 0.50
C VAL A 145 14.78 -45.87 0.19
N VAL A 146 13.68 -46.57 0.47
CA VAL A 146 12.33 -46.07 0.18
C VAL A 146 11.94 -44.96 1.14
N VAL A 147 12.14 -45.15 2.45
CA VAL A 147 11.78 -44.13 3.46
C VAL A 147 12.68 -42.90 3.32
N ALA A 148 14.01 -43.05 3.22
CA ALA A 148 14.88 -41.89 3.04
C ALA A 148 14.66 -41.19 1.68
N GLY A 149 14.29 -41.93 0.64
CA GLY A 149 13.92 -41.36 -0.66
C GLY A 149 12.64 -40.53 -0.61
N ILE A 150 11.59 -41.04 0.02
CA ILE A 150 10.30 -40.33 0.17
C ILE A 150 10.44 -39.13 1.11
N VAL A 151 11.12 -39.31 2.24
CA VAL A 151 11.32 -38.26 3.24
C VAL A 151 12.28 -37.18 2.71
N GLY A 152 13.41 -37.57 2.11
CA GLY A 152 14.34 -36.63 1.50
C GLY A 152 13.75 -35.91 0.28
N GLY A 153 12.96 -36.62 -0.53
CA GLY A 153 12.22 -36.05 -1.65
C GLY A 153 11.18 -35.03 -1.20
N SER A 154 10.38 -35.35 -0.18
CA SER A 154 9.35 -34.44 0.35
C SER A 154 9.95 -33.20 1.03
N ALA A 155 11.07 -33.34 1.75
CA ALA A 155 11.78 -32.21 2.35
C ALA A 155 12.36 -31.23 1.31
N ALA A 156 12.68 -31.70 0.10
CA ALA A 156 13.15 -30.85 -0.99
C ALA A 156 12.04 -30.01 -1.66
N ILE A 157 10.77 -30.42 -1.51
CA ILE A 157 9.61 -29.75 -2.12
C ILE A 157 9.36 -28.38 -1.47
N LEU A 158 9.46 -28.30 -0.14
CA LEU A 158 9.19 -27.07 0.62
C LEU A 158 10.02 -25.84 0.14
N PRO A 159 11.35 -25.91 0.04
CA PRO A 159 12.16 -24.79 -0.45
C PRO A 159 12.02 -24.52 -1.95
N THR A 160 11.53 -25.49 -2.75
CA THR A 160 11.18 -25.22 -4.16
C THR A 160 9.87 -24.46 -4.30
N LEU A 161 8.87 -24.80 -3.49
CA LEU A 161 7.59 -24.09 -3.45
C LEU A 161 7.78 -22.66 -2.96
N ASP A 162 8.56 -22.45 -1.91
CA ASP A 162 8.85 -21.11 -1.37
C ASP A 162 9.51 -20.19 -2.41
N ARG A 163 10.48 -20.70 -3.18
CA ARG A 163 11.09 -19.98 -4.31
C ARG A 163 10.09 -19.67 -5.41
N GLY A 164 9.23 -20.61 -5.75
CA GLY A 164 8.18 -20.42 -6.77
C GLY A 164 7.18 -19.34 -6.36
N VAL A 165 6.69 -19.40 -5.12
CA VAL A 165 5.75 -18.41 -4.56
C VAL A 165 6.40 -17.03 -4.47
N SER A 166 7.65 -16.95 -4.00
CA SER A 166 8.38 -15.68 -3.91
C SER A 166 8.60 -15.05 -5.29
N ALA A 167 8.99 -15.85 -6.29
CA ALA A 167 9.17 -15.38 -7.66
C ALA A 167 7.86 -14.88 -8.27
N LEU A 168 6.74 -15.59 -8.05
CA LEU A 168 5.42 -15.16 -8.49
C LEU A 168 4.98 -13.87 -7.80
N ALA A 169 5.25 -13.72 -6.50
CA ALA A 169 4.95 -12.49 -5.77
C ALA A 169 5.72 -11.28 -6.33
N THR A 170 7.03 -11.44 -6.61
CA THR A 170 7.83 -10.40 -7.26
C THR A 170 7.29 -10.04 -8.65
N GLN A 171 6.95 -11.04 -9.47
CA GLN A 171 6.37 -10.81 -10.80
C GLN A 171 5.04 -10.06 -10.73
N LEU A 172 4.19 -10.36 -9.74
CA LEU A 172 2.91 -9.68 -9.55
C LEU A 172 3.12 -8.20 -9.19
N GLU A 173 4.10 -7.91 -8.34
CA GLU A 173 4.42 -6.52 -7.98
C GLU A 173 4.99 -5.73 -9.16
N GLU A 174 5.94 -6.30 -9.90
CA GLU A 174 6.45 -5.68 -11.13
C GLU A 174 5.30 -5.41 -12.13
N SER A 175 4.35 -6.34 -12.24
CA SER A 175 3.18 -6.16 -13.11
C SER A 175 2.27 -5.02 -12.63
N ARG A 176 2.05 -4.91 -11.31
CA ARG A 176 1.25 -3.83 -10.72
C ARG A 176 1.91 -2.46 -10.90
N GLU A 177 3.23 -2.38 -10.74
CA GLU A 177 3.99 -1.15 -10.99
C GLU A 177 3.87 -0.72 -12.45
N ARG A 178 4.05 -1.65 -13.40
CA ARG A 178 3.86 -1.39 -14.83
C ARG A 178 2.44 -0.97 -15.17
N GLU A 179 1.43 -1.58 -14.55
CA GLU A 179 0.04 -1.20 -14.74
C GLU A 179 -0.25 0.22 -14.24
N ALA A 180 0.29 0.59 -13.09
CA ALA A 180 0.19 1.94 -12.54
C ALA A 180 0.86 2.98 -13.46
N GLU A 181 2.06 2.70 -13.97
CA GLU A 181 2.75 3.56 -14.94
C GLU A 181 1.92 3.73 -16.22
N LEU A 182 1.38 2.63 -16.77
CA LEU A 182 0.53 2.67 -17.95
C LEU A 182 -0.76 3.44 -17.70
N ALA A 183 -1.37 3.32 -16.51
CA ALA A 183 -2.54 4.08 -16.14
C ALA A 183 -2.25 5.60 -16.15
N VAL A 184 -1.11 6.02 -15.61
CA VAL A 184 -0.68 7.43 -15.66
C VAL A 184 -0.47 7.92 -17.09
N VAL A 185 0.17 7.11 -17.95
CA VAL A 185 0.39 7.48 -19.36
C VAL A 185 -0.93 7.58 -20.13
N ARG A 186 -1.84 6.63 -19.96
CA ARG A 186 -3.18 6.67 -20.57
C ARG A 186 -3.94 7.91 -20.14
N GLU A 187 -3.85 8.26 -18.86
CA GLU A 187 -4.50 9.44 -18.32
C GLU A 187 -3.94 10.73 -18.94
N ARG A 188 -2.61 10.83 -19.06
CA ARG A 188 -1.97 11.97 -19.73
C ARG A 188 -2.37 12.09 -21.20
N MET A 189 -2.46 10.97 -21.92
CA MET A 189 -2.91 10.98 -23.32
C MET A 189 -4.37 11.39 -23.44
N ARG A 190 -5.25 10.89 -22.56
CA ARG A 190 -6.64 11.34 -22.50
C ARG A 190 -6.74 12.84 -22.27
N PHE A 191 -6.03 13.35 -21.26
CA PHE A 191 -6.02 14.79 -20.95
C PHE A 191 -5.51 15.63 -22.12
N ALA A 192 -4.43 15.18 -22.78
CA ALA A 192 -3.91 15.87 -23.97
C ALA A 192 -4.93 15.90 -25.12
N SER A 193 -5.68 14.82 -25.33
CA SER A 193 -6.76 14.76 -26.32
C SER A 193 -7.90 15.72 -25.98
N GLU A 194 -8.40 15.68 -24.74
CA GLU A 194 -9.49 16.56 -24.28
C GLU A 194 -9.09 18.05 -24.37
N LEU A 195 -7.84 18.37 -24.02
CA LEU A 195 -7.28 19.71 -24.20
C LEU A 195 -7.22 20.10 -25.68
N HIS A 196 -6.77 19.19 -26.54
CA HIS A 196 -6.68 19.43 -27.98
C HIS A 196 -8.05 19.64 -28.60
N ASP A 197 -9.09 18.93 -28.16
CA ASP A 197 -10.45 19.07 -28.67
C ASP A 197 -11.06 20.43 -28.31
N ILE A 198 -10.92 20.85 -27.04
CA ILE A 198 -11.37 22.16 -26.57
C ILE A 198 -10.67 23.29 -27.33
N GLN A 199 -9.34 23.23 -27.46
CA GLN A 199 -8.57 24.28 -28.11
C GLN A 199 -8.74 24.26 -29.64
N GLY A 200 -8.70 23.08 -30.25
CA GLY A 200 -8.69 22.90 -31.70
C GLY A 200 -9.97 23.40 -32.35
N HIS A 201 -11.14 23.05 -31.78
CA HIS A 201 -12.41 23.51 -32.31
C HIS A 201 -12.56 25.03 -32.18
N THR A 202 -12.31 25.58 -31.00
CA THR A 202 -12.42 27.03 -30.77
C THR A 202 -11.47 27.81 -31.67
N LEU A 203 -10.20 27.43 -31.78
CA LEU A 203 -9.22 28.15 -32.60
C LEU A 203 -9.64 28.19 -34.07
N HIS A 204 -10.29 27.13 -34.58
CA HIS A 204 -10.81 27.11 -35.93
C HIS A 204 -11.97 28.10 -36.12
N VAL A 205 -12.89 28.17 -35.16
CA VAL A 205 -14.01 29.14 -35.17
C VAL A 205 -13.50 30.58 -35.05
N VAL A 206 -12.56 30.83 -34.13
CA VAL A 206 -11.91 32.15 -33.96
C VAL A 206 -11.25 32.60 -35.27
N LYS A 207 -10.50 31.72 -35.92
CA LYS A 207 -9.87 32.03 -37.22
C LYS A 207 -10.91 32.43 -38.28
N LEU A 208 -12.03 31.71 -38.36
CA LEU A 208 -13.11 32.01 -39.31
C LEU A 208 -13.76 33.37 -39.03
N LYS A 209 -14.08 33.67 -37.76
CA LYS A 209 -14.71 34.92 -37.34
C LYS A 209 -13.80 36.13 -37.53
N ILE A 210 -12.51 36.01 -37.22
CA ILE A 210 -11.52 37.05 -37.51
C ILE A 210 -11.44 37.31 -39.02
N ALA A 211 -11.48 36.26 -39.86
CA ALA A 211 -11.47 36.44 -41.30
C ALA A 211 -12.74 37.15 -41.82
N LEU A 212 -13.91 36.86 -41.23
CA LEU A 212 -15.17 37.52 -41.54
C LEU A 212 -15.16 39.00 -41.10
N ALA A 213 -14.77 39.28 -39.85
CA ALA A 213 -14.62 40.64 -39.33
C ALA A 213 -13.70 41.48 -40.23
N ARG A 214 -12.56 40.89 -40.66
CA ARG A 214 -11.62 41.56 -41.57
C ARG A 214 -12.24 41.90 -42.93
N LYS A 215 -13.14 41.06 -43.45
CA LYS A 215 -13.86 41.33 -44.70
C LYS A 215 -14.92 42.42 -44.53
N LEU A 216 -15.51 42.55 -43.34
CA LEU A 216 -16.58 43.50 -43.03
C LEU A 216 -16.06 44.89 -42.61
N LEU A 217 -14.80 45.02 -42.18
CA LEU A 217 -14.17 46.27 -41.70
C LEU A 217 -14.43 47.54 -42.53
N HIS A 218 -14.60 47.43 -43.85
CA HIS A 218 -14.83 48.57 -44.74
C HIS A 218 -16.25 48.65 -45.33
N THR A 219 -17.09 47.66 -45.03
CA THR A 219 -18.43 47.52 -45.64
C THR A 219 -19.54 47.56 -44.60
N ASP A 220 -19.30 47.01 -43.42
CA ASP A 220 -20.25 46.91 -42.31
C ASP A 220 -19.46 46.86 -40.98
N THR A 221 -19.11 48.04 -40.48
CA THR A 221 -18.28 48.20 -39.28
C THR A 221 -18.97 47.75 -38.00
N GLU A 222 -20.30 47.91 -37.88
CA GLU A 222 -21.05 47.44 -36.70
C GLU A 222 -20.99 45.92 -36.60
N ARG A 223 -21.24 45.23 -37.71
CA ARG A 223 -21.19 43.77 -37.75
C ARG A 223 -19.77 43.22 -37.60
N ALA A 224 -18.75 43.96 -38.06
CA ALA A 224 -17.35 43.61 -37.79
C ALA A 224 -17.02 43.69 -36.28
N ASP A 225 -17.54 44.69 -35.58
CA ASP A 225 -17.37 44.85 -34.12
C ASP A 225 -18.09 43.75 -33.33
N GLU A 226 -19.29 43.34 -33.77
CA GLU A 226 -20.00 42.18 -33.20
C GLU A 226 -19.19 40.89 -33.29
N GLU A 227 -18.64 40.57 -34.48
CA GLU A 227 -17.81 39.37 -34.66
C GLU A 227 -16.55 39.40 -33.78
N LEU A 228 -15.94 40.56 -33.56
CA LEU A 228 -14.79 40.72 -32.66
C LEU A 228 -15.17 40.55 -31.19
N ARG A 229 -16.34 41.06 -30.76
CA ARG A 229 -16.86 40.83 -29.40
C ARG A 229 -17.16 39.35 -29.15
N GLU A 230 -17.73 38.65 -30.13
CA GLU A 230 -17.95 37.20 -30.02
C GLU A 230 -16.64 36.41 -29.95
N VAL A 231 -15.61 36.81 -30.73
CA VAL A 231 -14.27 36.21 -30.61
C VAL A 231 -13.70 36.41 -29.21
N TYR A 232 -13.83 37.61 -28.64
CA TYR A 232 -13.33 37.90 -27.29
C TYR A 232 -14.04 37.03 -26.22
N ALA A 233 -15.36 36.90 -26.31
CA ALA A 233 -16.13 36.02 -25.43
C ALA A 233 -15.74 34.55 -25.58
N LEU A 234 -15.64 34.05 -26.81
CA LEU A 234 -15.30 32.66 -27.12
C LEU A 234 -13.90 32.27 -26.61
N VAL A 235 -12.93 33.18 -26.74
CA VAL A 235 -11.58 33.00 -26.17
C VAL A 235 -11.64 33.00 -24.64
N GLY A 236 -12.40 33.90 -24.02
CA GLY A 236 -12.63 33.93 -22.58
C GLY A 236 -13.20 32.62 -22.04
N ASP A 237 -14.26 32.12 -22.67
CA ASP A 237 -14.92 30.86 -22.29
C ASP A 237 -13.99 29.64 -22.45
N THR A 238 -13.18 29.61 -23.50
CA THR A 238 -12.22 28.52 -23.73
C THR A 238 -11.09 28.53 -22.72
N ILE A 239 -10.63 29.71 -22.28
CA ILE A 239 -9.67 29.83 -21.17
C ILE A 239 -10.30 29.31 -19.87
N ALA A 240 -11.57 29.63 -19.60
CA ALA A 240 -12.28 29.13 -18.43
C ALA A 240 -12.44 27.60 -18.47
N GLN A 241 -12.92 27.03 -19.58
CA GLN A 241 -13.05 25.57 -19.74
C GLN A 241 -11.71 24.82 -19.63
N THR A 242 -10.64 25.38 -20.18
CA THR A 242 -9.29 24.81 -20.05
C THR A 242 -8.82 24.81 -18.60
N LYS A 243 -9.11 25.89 -17.87
CA LYS A 243 -8.84 25.99 -16.43
C LYS A 243 -9.65 24.95 -15.67
N ASP A 244 -10.96 24.89 -15.90
CA ASP A 244 -11.84 23.93 -15.21
C ASP A 244 -11.41 22.49 -15.47
N LEU A 245 -11.00 22.14 -16.69
CA LEU A 245 -10.44 20.82 -17.01
C LEU A 245 -9.13 20.53 -16.26
N ALA A 246 -8.25 21.52 -16.12
CA ALA A 246 -7.01 21.40 -15.35
C ALA A 246 -7.26 21.33 -13.82
N TYR A 247 -8.29 22.02 -13.33
CA TYR A 247 -8.65 22.08 -11.91
C TYR A 247 -9.49 20.87 -11.45
N ALA A 248 -10.39 20.35 -12.29
CA ALA A 248 -11.25 19.20 -12.00
C ALA A 248 -10.49 17.86 -11.80
N LYS A 249 -9.21 17.80 -12.20
CA LYS A 249 -8.38 16.57 -12.17
C LYS A 249 -7.35 16.53 -11.05
N ARG A 250 -7.17 17.62 -10.30
CA ARG A 250 -6.39 17.58 -9.06
C ARG A 250 -7.32 17.18 -7.93
N ARG A 251 -7.03 16.06 -7.28
CA ARG A 251 -7.53 15.63 -5.96
C ARG A 251 -7.31 16.65 -4.81
N LEU A 252 -7.21 17.96 -5.07
CA LEU A 252 -6.55 18.97 -4.22
C LEU A 252 -7.29 20.32 -4.23
N ASN A 253 -8.62 20.36 -4.08
CA ASN A 253 -9.34 21.65 -4.12
C ASN A 253 -8.84 22.55 -2.99
N LEU A 254 -8.75 22.02 -1.77
CA LEU A 254 -8.21 22.78 -0.65
C LEU A 254 -6.70 23.01 -0.74
N SER A 255 -5.91 21.99 -1.08
CA SER A 255 -4.44 22.14 -1.10
C SER A 255 -3.94 23.08 -2.20
N ALA A 256 -4.59 23.09 -3.37
CA ALA A 256 -4.26 24.04 -4.42
C ALA A 256 -4.76 25.45 -4.09
N GLU A 257 -5.97 25.57 -3.52
CA GLU A 257 -6.53 26.87 -3.13
C GLU A 257 -5.74 27.48 -1.97
N LEU A 258 -5.18 26.66 -1.09
CA LEU A 258 -4.28 27.08 -0.01
C LEU A 258 -2.99 27.69 -0.53
N GLU A 259 -2.34 27.03 -1.51
CA GLU A 259 -1.15 27.60 -2.15
C GLU A 259 -1.49 28.87 -2.93
N ASN A 260 -2.63 28.92 -3.61
CA ASN A 260 -3.11 30.10 -4.33
C ASN A 260 -3.37 31.28 -3.36
N ALA A 261 -4.12 31.03 -2.28
CA ALA A 261 -4.43 32.01 -1.25
C ALA A 261 -3.17 32.56 -0.61
N LYS A 262 -2.21 31.69 -0.27
CA LYS A 262 -0.91 32.08 0.27
C LYS A 262 -0.18 33.02 -0.70
N ASN A 263 -0.03 32.63 -1.96
CA ASN A 263 0.67 33.45 -2.96
C ASN A 263 0.02 34.82 -3.17
N LEU A 264 -1.32 34.89 -3.21
CA LEU A 264 -2.05 36.15 -3.40
C LEU A 264 -1.91 37.09 -2.19
N LEU A 265 -2.02 36.56 -0.98
CA LEU A 265 -1.88 37.34 0.26
C LEU A 265 -0.44 37.81 0.49
N GLU A 266 0.55 36.95 0.20
CA GLU A 266 1.97 37.34 0.26
C GLU A 266 2.31 38.40 -0.79
N ALA A 267 1.77 38.30 -2.01
CA ALA A 267 1.91 39.32 -3.03
C ALA A 267 1.27 40.66 -2.64
N ALA A 268 0.20 40.63 -1.84
CA ALA A 268 -0.43 41.81 -1.26
C ALA A 268 0.31 42.39 -0.04
N GLY A 269 1.40 41.77 0.40
CA GLY A 269 2.25 42.25 1.50
C GLY A 269 1.94 41.68 2.88
N SER A 270 1.05 40.68 2.97
CA SER A 270 0.74 39.99 4.22
C SER A 270 1.72 38.84 4.50
N ARG A 271 2.02 38.55 5.76
CA ARG A 271 2.72 37.33 6.16
C ARG A 271 1.70 36.23 6.42
N VAL A 272 1.78 35.13 5.67
CA VAL A 272 0.85 34.00 5.79
C VAL A 272 1.49 32.85 6.55
N ARG A 273 0.80 32.34 7.58
CA ARG A 273 1.16 31.12 8.29
C ARG A 273 0.07 30.07 8.05
N VAL A 274 0.48 28.84 7.77
CA VAL A 274 -0.43 27.69 7.64
C VAL A 274 -0.02 26.64 8.66
N ASP A 275 -0.96 26.25 9.54
CA ASP A 275 -0.78 25.12 10.45
C ASP A 275 -1.77 24.00 10.08
N ARG A 276 -1.27 22.76 10.02
CA ARG A 276 -2.07 21.56 9.72
C ARG A 276 -2.08 20.65 10.94
N GLU A 277 -3.20 20.60 11.64
CA GLU A 277 -3.38 19.85 12.89
C GLU A 277 -3.92 18.43 12.63
N GLY A 278 -4.52 18.18 11.46
CA GLY A 278 -4.98 16.86 11.02
C GLY A 278 -5.29 16.80 9.52
N GLU A 279 -5.61 15.61 9.02
CA GLU A 279 -6.11 15.43 7.65
C GLU A 279 -7.61 15.71 7.58
N VAL A 280 -8.00 16.60 6.68
CA VAL A 280 -9.38 17.03 6.45
C VAL A 280 -10.17 15.93 5.73
N ASP A 281 -11.42 15.69 6.11
CA ASP A 281 -12.32 14.75 5.43
C ASP A 281 -12.49 15.13 3.94
N GLU A 282 -12.22 14.18 3.04
CA GLU A 282 -12.32 14.34 1.59
C GLU A 282 -13.70 14.83 1.13
N ARG A 283 -14.77 14.52 1.90
CA ARG A 283 -16.15 14.92 1.57
C ARG A 283 -16.38 16.42 1.59
N VAL A 284 -15.59 17.17 2.36
CA VAL A 284 -15.75 18.62 2.55
C VAL A 284 -14.62 19.44 1.92
N ASP A 285 -13.65 18.79 1.27
CA ASP A 285 -12.46 19.42 0.66
C ASP A 285 -12.82 20.56 -0.31
N GLU A 286 -13.82 20.34 -1.18
CA GLU A 286 -14.29 21.35 -2.14
C GLU A 286 -14.99 22.54 -1.45
N MET A 287 -15.81 22.27 -0.42
CA MET A 287 -16.47 23.33 0.33
C MET A 287 -15.46 24.18 1.10
N LEU A 288 -14.46 23.55 1.71
CA LEU A 288 -13.38 24.24 2.41
C LEU A 288 -12.51 25.06 1.47
N GLY A 289 -12.22 24.56 0.26
CA GLY A 289 -11.58 25.34 -0.80
C GLY A 289 -12.40 26.59 -1.17
N GLN A 290 -13.73 26.44 -1.33
CA GLN A 290 -14.61 27.57 -1.61
C GLN A 290 -14.62 28.61 -0.48
N ILE A 291 -14.69 28.16 0.79
CA ILE A 291 -14.61 29.03 1.96
C ILE A 291 -13.29 29.80 1.95
N LEU A 292 -12.16 29.11 1.76
CA LEU A 292 -10.84 29.73 1.74
C LEU A 292 -10.71 30.79 0.64
N ARG A 293 -11.24 30.52 -0.56
CA ARG A 293 -11.23 31.48 -1.67
C ARG A 293 -12.03 32.74 -1.35
N GLU A 294 -13.23 32.57 -0.81
CA GLU A 294 -14.10 33.70 -0.44
C GLU A 294 -13.47 34.51 0.69
N THR A 295 -12.94 33.85 1.72
CA THR A 295 -12.24 34.53 2.83
C THR A 295 -11.00 35.27 2.34
N THR A 296 -10.20 34.68 1.44
CA THR A 296 -9.04 35.34 0.84
C THR A 296 -9.45 36.58 0.06
N THR A 297 -10.52 36.48 -0.73
CA THR A 297 -11.06 37.62 -1.49
C THR A 297 -11.53 38.73 -0.55
N ASN A 298 -12.17 38.37 0.56
CA ASN A 298 -12.62 39.33 1.56
C ASN A 298 -11.45 40.04 2.24
N ILE A 299 -10.38 39.31 2.62
CA ILE A 299 -9.18 39.91 3.19
C ILE A 299 -8.56 40.92 2.21
N LEU A 300 -8.37 40.52 0.95
CA LEU A 300 -7.74 41.37 -0.07
C LEU A 300 -8.56 42.62 -0.41
N ARG A 301 -9.90 42.55 -0.29
CA ARG A 301 -10.79 43.69 -0.60
C ARG A 301 -11.01 44.62 0.59
N HIS A 302 -11.09 44.07 1.80
CA HIS A 302 -11.68 44.76 2.94
C HIS A 302 -10.75 44.91 4.14
N ALA A 303 -9.59 44.24 4.18
CA ALA A 303 -8.65 44.32 5.28
C ALA A 303 -7.28 44.88 4.85
N GLN A 304 -6.60 45.55 5.77
CA GLN A 304 -5.17 45.88 5.65
C GLN A 304 -4.34 44.87 6.45
N ALA A 305 -4.50 43.59 6.13
CA ALA A 305 -3.90 42.49 6.87
C ALA A 305 -2.37 42.46 6.71
N ARG A 306 -1.65 42.47 7.84
CA ARG A 306 -0.21 42.21 7.90
C ARG A 306 0.09 40.77 8.24
N GLN A 307 -0.82 40.09 8.94
CA GLN A 307 -0.70 38.70 9.34
C GLN A 307 -2.00 37.95 9.04
N VAL A 308 -1.85 36.83 8.34
CA VAL A 308 -2.95 35.88 8.09
C VAL A 308 -2.51 34.50 8.57
N HIS A 309 -3.37 33.85 9.34
CA HIS A 309 -3.14 32.52 9.88
C HIS A 309 -4.26 31.60 9.43
N ILE A 310 -3.89 30.50 8.78
CA ILE A 310 -4.81 29.48 8.27
C ILE A 310 -4.55 28.19 9.04
N THR A 311 -5.57 27.66 9.70
CA THR A 311 -5.51 26.41 10.46
C THR A 311 -6.43 25.38 9.81
N LEU A 312 -5.88 24.20 9.52
CA LEU A 312 -6.62 23.04 9.04
C LEU A 312 -6.69 21.98 10.14
N SER A 313 -7.90 21.62 10.53
CA SER A 313 -8.18 20.54 11.49
C SER A 313 -8.90 19.38 10.80
N GLU A 314 -9.02 18.24 11.47
CA GLU A 314 -9.81 17.10 10.97
C GLU A 314 -11.29 17.46 10.71
N THR A 315 -11.78 18.51 11.37
CA THR A 315 -13.18 18.93 11.33
C THR A 315 -13.43 20.17 10.49
N GLY A 316 -12.40 20.82 9.92
CA GLY A 316 -12.61 21.96 9.03
C GLY A 316 -11.44 22.94 8.92
N ILE A 317 -11.77 24.22 8.69
CA ILE A 317 -10.81 25.31 8.44
C ILE A 317 -11.11 26.52 9.30
N ALA A 318 -10.07 27.17 9.81
CA ALA A 318 -10.14 28.51 10.38
C ALA A 318 -9.14 29.44 9.69
N VAL A 319 -9.57 30.67 9.40
CA VAL A 319 -8.74 31.72 8.81
C VAL A 319 -8.88 32.96 9.69
N ASP A 320 -7.75 33.42 10.22
CA ASP A 320 -7.62 34.56 11.10
C ASP A 320 -6.76 35.64 10.42
N ASN A 321 -7.22 36.88 10.40
CA ASN A 321 -6.41 38.02 9.93
C ASN A 321 -6.49 39.23 10.87
N ASP A 322 -5.45 40.06 10.85
CA ASP A 322 -5.44 41.38 11.48
C ASP A 322 -5.86 42.49 10.49
N GLY A 323 -5.96 43.72 10.98
CA GLY A 323 -6.19 44.90 10.14
C GLY A 323 -7.59 44.97 9.52
N ALA A 324 -8.59 44.32 10.14
CA ALA A 324 -9.98 44.41 9.71
C ALA A 324 -10.65 45.67 10.32
N PRO A 325 -11.11 46.64 9.51
CA PRO A 325 -11.86 47.80 10.02
C PRO A 325 -13.20 47.36 10.61
N ASP A 326 -13.72 48.08 11.61
CA ASP A 326 -15.04 47.79 12.21
C ASP A 326 -16.12 47.79 11.11
N ALA A 327 -16.62 46.59 10.76
CA ALA A 327 -17.48 46.44 9.60
C ALA A 327 -18.92 46.85 9.94
N ALA A 328 -19.57 47.57 9.02
CA ALA A 328 -21.00 47.84 9.13
C ALA A 328 -21.79 46.56 8.83
N ALA A 329 -22.87 46.29 9.59
CA ALA A 329 -23.69 45.07 9.52
C ALA A 329 -24.26 44.70 8.11
N THR A 330 -24.15 45.60 7.13
CA THR A 330 -24.61 45.38 5.75
C THR A 330 -23.60 44.59 4.89
N GLU A 331 -22.30 44.60 5.27
CA GLU A 331 -21.21 43.99 4.48
C GLU A 331 -21.03 42.49 4.73
N LEU A 332 -21.68 41.93 5.76
CA LEU A 332 -21.70 40.49 6.06
C LEU A 332 -22.64 39.68 5.14
N ARG A 333 -23.34 40.32 4.19
CA ARG A 333 -24.30 39.64 3.29
C ARG A 333 -23.65 38.61 2.36
N GLY A 334 -22.39 38.82 1.94
CA GLY A 334 -21.65 37.84 1.13
C GLY A 334 -21.38 36.55 1.90
N LEU A 335 -21.09 36.69 3.20
CA LEU A 335 -20.85 35.57 4.11
C LEU A 335 -22.15 34.87 4.53
N ALA A 336 -23.30 35.54 4.47
CA ALA A 336 -24.60 34.92 4.75
C ALA A 336 -24.97 33.83 3.72
N ILE A 337 -24.65 34.05 2.43
CA ILE A 337 -24.87 33.03 1.39
C ILE A 337 -23.92 31.84 1.60
N LEU A 338 -22.67 32.11 1.98
CA LEU A 338 -21.69 31.07 2.30
C LEU A 338 -22.13 30.28 3.55
N GLN A 339 -22.61 30.96 4.59
CA GLN A 339 -23.14 30.34 5.81
C GLN A 339 -24.34 29.43 5.53
N GLN A 340 -25.27 29.84 4.65
CA GLN A 340 -26.38 29.00 4.22
C GLN A 340 -25.90 27.75 3.47
N ARG A 341 -24.89 27.87 2.60
CA ARG A 341 -24.31 26.71 1.88
C ARG A 341 -23.59 25.76 2.83
N VAL A 342 -22.85 26.28 3.80
CA VAL A 342 -22.17 25.45 4.81
C VAL A 342 -23.18 24.71 5.67
N ALA A 343 -24.25 25.38 6.12
CA ALA A 343 -25.35 24.76 6.85
C ALA A 343 -26.08 23.67 6.06
N TYR A 344 -26.30 23.89 4.74
CA TYR A 344 -26.90 22.88 3.86
C TYR A 344 -26.06 21.60 3.79
N ASN A 345 -24.73 21.71 3.91
CA ASN A 345 -23.80 20.57 3.90
C ASN A 345 -23.51 20.05 5.32
N GLY A 346 -24.34 20.40 6.30
CA GLY A 346 -24.26 19.90 7.68
C GLY A 346 -23.14 20.52 8.51
N GLY A 347 -22.46 21.57 8.01
CA GLY A 347 -21.44 22.30 8.75
C GLY A 347 -21.96 23.59 9.40
N GLU A 348 -21.11 24.20 10.21
CA GLU A 348 -21.35 25.49 10.83
C GLU A 348 -20.26 26.48 10.41
N LEU A 349 -20.66 27.65 9.88
CA LEU A 349 -19.73 28.75 9.58
C LEU A 349 -19.90 29.85 10.63
N THR A 350 -18.81 30.14 11.34
CA THR A 350 -18.71 31.18 12.35
C THR A 350 -17.84 32.32 11.82
N VAL A 351 -18.34 33.55 11.96
CA VAL A 351 -17.60 34.76 11.61
C VAL A 351 -17.55 35.65 12.83
N GLU A 352 -16.35 35.92 13.32
CA GLU A 352 -16.11 36.73 14.50
C GLU A 352 -15.19 37.89 14.17
N GLN A 353 -15.53 39.08 14.68
CA GLN A 353 -14.67 40.25 14.60
C GLN A 353 -14.49 40.84 16.00
N GLN A 354 -13.25 40.95 16.45
CA GLN A 354 -12.92 41.51 17.76
C GLN A 354 -11.58 42.25 17.69
N ASN A 355 -11.54 43.49 18.20
CA ASN A 355 -10.31 44.27 18.38
C ASN A 355 -9.41 44.35 17.12
N GLY A 356 -10.00 44.58 15.95
CA GLY A 356 -9.28 44.67 14.67
C GLY A 356 -8.79 43.33 14.10
N ARG A 357 -9.18 42.20 14.70
CA ARG A 357 -9.00 40.86 14.15
C ARG A 357 -10.32 40.32 13.59
N PHE A 358 -10.24 39.60 12.50
CA PHE A 358 -11.36 38.95 11.84
C PHE A 358 -11.07 37.46 11.69
N ARG A 359 -12.02 36.62 12.09
CA ARG A 359 -11.92 35.18 12.06
C ARG A 359 -13.09 34.60 11.30
N THR A 360 -12.80 33.78 10.29
CA THR A 360 -13.77 32.93 9.60
C THR A 360 -13.43 31.48 9.89
N ALA A 361 -14.35 30.74 10.51
CA ALA A 361 -14.15 29.33 10.83
C ALA A 361 -15.33 28.51 10.32
N ALA A 362 -15.05 27.38 9.65
CA ALA A 362 -16.04 26.41 9.24
C ALA A 362 -15.74 25.06 9.88
N VAL A 363 -16.73 24.46 10.52
CA VAL A 363 -16.63 23.16 11.19
C VAL A 363 -17.69 22.22 10.64
N PHE A 364 -17.30 21.00 10.32
CA PHE A 364 -18.18 19.92 9.86
C PHE A 364 -18.15 18.77 10.87
N PRO A 365 -19.28 18.10 11.13
CA PRO A 365 -19.34 16.94 12.01
C PRO A 365 -18.50 15.80 11.41
N GLN A 366 -17.70 15.15 12.26
CA GLN A 366 -16.94 13.97 11.84
C GLN A 366 -17.89 12.86 11.40
N ALA A 367 -17.56 12.19 10.30
CA ALA A 367 -18.27 11.02 9.87
C ALA A 367 -18.25 9.95 10.98
N ASP A 368 -19.43 9.56 11.47
CA ASP A 368 -19.54 8.46 12.43
C ASP A 368 -19.00 7.17 11.77
N PRO A 369 -17.95 6.53 12.34
CA PRO A 369 -17.31 5.35 11.76
C PRO A 369 -18.29 4.18 11.52
N ASP A 370 -19.42 4.13 12.23
CA ASP A 370 -20.44 3.09 12.02
C ASP A 370 -21.31 3.32 10.77
N THR A 371 -21.47 4.57 10.34
CA THR A 371 -22.23 4.89 9.12
C THR A 371 -21.42 4.55 7.87
N ALA A 372 -20.09 4.74 7.92
CA ALA A 372 -19.18 4.35 6.84
C ALA A 372 -19.08 2.83 6.66
N ARG A 373 -19.15 2.06 7.76
CA ARG A 373 -19.20 0.59 7.71
C ARG A 373 -20.51 0.05 7.14
N SER A 374 -21.64 0.70 7.45
CA SER A 374 -22.95 0.34 6.92
C SER A 374 -23.06 0.58 5.41
N ALA A 375 -22.53 1.71 4.91
CA ALA A 375 -22.47 1.99 3.47
C ALA A 375 -21.55 1.02 2.71
N ALA A 376 -20.38 0.70 3.27
CA ALA A 376 -19.45 -0.27 2.68
C ALA A 376 -19.96 -1.73 2.72
N ALA A 377 -20.84 -2.07 3.66
CA ALA A 377 -21.51 -3.37 3.70
C ALA A 377 -22.63 -3.45 2.64
N GLN A 378 -23.34 -2.35 2.40
CA GLN A 378 -24.45 -2.29 1.44
C GLN A 378 -23.99 -2.32 -0.03
N GLU A 379 -22.74 -1.91 -0.29
CA GLU A 379 -22.13 -1.93 -1.63
C GLU A 379 -21.40 -3.25 -1.94
N ARG A 380 -21.27 -4.16 -0.96
CA ARG A 380 -20.78 -5.54 -1.16
C ARG A 380 -21.89 -6.57 -1.42
N ASP A 381 -23.14 -6.21 -1.15
CA ASP A 381 -24.33 -7.04 -1.38
C ASP A 381 -25.08 -6.67 -2.68
N ARG A 382 -24.47 -5.85 -3.55
CA ARG A 382 -24.86 -5.64 -4.95
C ARG A 382 -23.75 -6.12 -5.88
#